data_AF-A0A511AEU6-F1
#
_entry.id   AF-A0A511AEU6-F1
#
_cell.length_a   1.000
_cell.length_b   1.000
_cell.length_c   1.000
_cell.angle_alpha   90.00
_cell.angle_beta   90.00
_cell.angle_gamma   90.00
#
_symmetry.space_group_name_H-M   'P 1'
#
loop_
_entity.id
_entity.type
_entity.pdbx_description
1 polymer ?
#
loop_
_entity_poly.entity_id
_entity_poly.type
_entity_poly.pdbx_seq_one_letter_code
_entity_poly.pdbx_strand_id
1 'polypeptide(L)'
;MANGGLVCGPISTFSRVQILHLVQSQSPRTIADICDATGLHQNTVREHLQRLIDGGYVIQATERRTTRGRPRTLYSAATGAPEASSPVARDKVTAAARRGDLMRRALPVTESDLGRPATYQLDALIEHLEESGFEPVVDDRQLTVDLTPCPHAAARSKDRPVLCQVHLGLMQGVLTQAGGPLAAAFVRDPALPEECIVQLTDSAA
;
A
#
# COMPACT_ATOMS: atom_id res chain seq x y z
N MET A 1 7.14 13.34 -22.56
CA MET A 1 8.21 12.32 -22.69
C MET A 1 7.96 11.31 -21.58
N ALA A 2 7.34 10.18 -21.92
CA ALA A 2 6.97 9.14 -20.96
C ALA A 2 8.23 8.38 -20.53
N ASN A 3 8.68 8.62 -19.29
CA ASN A 3 9.79 7.88 -18.71
C ASN A 3 9.23 6.56 -18.13
N GLY A 4 8.94 5.61 -19.03
CA GLY A 4 8.47 4.26 -18.71
C GLY A 4 9.58 3.38 -18.13
N GLY A 5 10.13 3.75 -16.98
CA GLY A 5 10.83 2.79 -16.14
C GLY A 5 9.79 1.81 -15.60
N LEU A 6 9.96 0.51 -15.84
CA LEU A 6 9.09 -0.54 -15.31
C LEU A 6 9.02 -0.42 -13.78
N VAL A 7 7.97 0.25 -13.28
CA VAL A 7 7.75 0.46 -11.85
C VAL A 7 7.30 -0.87 -11.27
N CYS A 8 8.22 -1.57 -10.60
CA CYS A 8 7.94 -2.87 -9.99
C CYS A 8 7.28 -2.68 -8.62
N GLY A 9 6.12 -1.98 -8.61
CA GLY A 9 5.28 -1.76 -7.43
C GLY A 9 4.94 -3.05 -6.67
N PRO A 10 4.43 -2.97 -5.43
CA PRO A 10 4.22 -4.12 -4.54
C PRO A 10 3.36 -5.23 -5.16
N ILE A 11 2.44 -4.85 -6.03
CA ILE A 11 1.43 -5.72 -6.64
C ILE A 11 1.74 -6.13 -8.09
N SER A 12 2.95 -5.86 -8.63
CA SER A 12 3.23 -6.19 -10.05
C SER A 12 3.31 -7.69 -10.35
N THR A 13 3.33 -8.56 -9.34
CA THR A 13 3.29 -10.03 -9.53
C THR A 13 2.29 -10.66 -8.59
N PHE A 14 1.53 -11.66 -9.09
CA PHE A 14 0.52 -12.33 -8.28
C PHE A 14 1.11 -13.04 -7.05
N SER A 15 2.34 -13.58 -7.15
CA SER A 15 3.04 -14.15 -5.99
C SER A 15 3.24 -13.15 -4.84
N ARG A 16 3.59 -11.88 -5.14
CA ARG A 16 3.70 -10.85 -4.11
C ARG A 16 2.34 -10.49 -3.52
N VAL A 17 1.30 -10.48 -4.33
CA VAL A 17 -0.08 -10.24 -3.90
C VAL A 17 -0.53 -11.33 -2.92
N GLN A 18 -0.27 -12.60 -3.22
CA GLN A 18 -0.58 -13.71 -2.31
C GLN A 18 0.17 -13.59 -0.98
N ILE A 19 1.47 -13.25 -1.02
CA ILE A 19 2.27 -13.04 0.19
C ILE A 19 1.72 -11.86 1.00
N LEU A 20 1.44 -10.72 0.36
CA LEU A 20 0.86 -9.54 1.00
C LEU A 20 -0.50 -9.85 1.63
N HIS A 21 -1.38 -10.52 0.90
CA HIS A 21 -2.68 -10.94 1.41
C HIS A 21 -2.52 -11.79 2.68
N LEU A 22 -1.58 -12.73 2.70
CA LEU A 22 -1.35 -13.60 3.85
C LEU A 22 -0.83 -12.81 5.06
N VAL A 23 0.14 -11.91 4.88
CA VAL A 23 0.71 -11.13 6.00
C VAL A 23 -0.20 -9.97 6.45
N GLN A 24 -1.16 -9.55 5.63
CA GLN A 24 -2.22 -8.61 6.02
C GLN A 24 -3.35 -9.29 6.80
N SER A 25 -3.78 -10.48 6.35
CA SER A 25 -4.91 -11.20 6.96
C SER A 25 -4.52 -11.99 8.21
N GLN A 26 -3.29 -12.51 8.27
CA GLN A 26 -2.87 -13.44 9.30
C GLN A 26 -1.41 -13.19 9.70
N SER A 27 -1.18 -12.10 10.43
CA SER A 27 0.15 -11.68 10.90
C SER A 27 0.44 -12.16 12.34
N PRO A 28 1.72 -12.39 12.71
CA PRO A 28 2.91 -12.51 11.86
C PRO A 28 3.07 -13.90 11.24
N ARG A 29 3.83 -14.00 10.14
CA ARG A 29 4.14 -15.28 9.45
C ARG A 29 5.63 -15.58 9.38
N THR A 30 5.98 -16.86 9.43
CA THR A 30 7.32 -17.33 9.05
C THR A 30 7.39 -17.60 7.55
N ILE A 31 8.61 -17.75 7.01
CA ILE A 31 8.78 -18.20 5.62
C ILE A 31 8.16 -19.58 5.40
N ALA A 32 8.22 -20.48 6.38
CA ALA A 32 7.61 -21.81 6.25
C ALA A 32 6.09 -21.69 6.07
N ASP A 33 5.42 -20.89 6.91
CA ASP A 33 3.97 -20.66 6.79
C ASP A 33 3.60 -20.07 5.42
N ILE A 34 4.43 -19.17 4.89
CA ILE A 34 4.23 -18.56 3.57
C ILE A 34 4.43 -19.59 2.45
N CYS A 35 5.47 -20.43 2.53
CA CYS A 35 5.68 -21.51 1.56
C CYS A 35 4.49 -22.48 1.55
N ASP A 36 4.04 -22.91 2.73
CA ASP A 36 2.94 -23.87 2.87
C ASP A 36 1.63 -23.32 2.30
N ALA A 37 1.34 -22.03 2.53
CA ALA A 37 0.12 -21.40 2.04
C ALA A 37 0.15 -21.06 0.54
N THR A 38 1.32 -20.73 -0.01
CA THR A 38 1.44 -20.25 -1.40
C THR A 38 1.90 -21.34 -2.38
N GLY A 39 2.48 -22.44 -1.88
CA GLY A 39 3.15 -23.45 -2.71
C GLY A 39 4.45 -22.96 -3.36
N LEU A 40 4.92 -21.76 -3.02
CA LEU A 40 6.16 -21.21 -3.56
C LEU A 40 7.38 -21.82 -2.89
N HIS A 41 8.46 -21.95 -3.66
CA HIS A 41 9.74 -22.38 -3.13
C HIS A 41 10.34 -21.33 -2.18
N GLN A 42 11.06 -21.79 -1.15
CA GLN A 42 11.62 -20.94 -0.10
C GLN A 42 12.46 -19.76 -0.64
N ASN A 43 13.30 -20.01 -1.65
CA ASN A 43 14.14 -18.96 -2.25
C ASN A 43 13.29 -17.88 -2.92
N THR A 44 12.24 -18.27 -3.64
CA THR A 44 11.31 -17.35 -4.29
C THR A 44 10.55 -16.50 -3.27
N VAL A 45 10.10 -17.12 -2.17
CA VAL A 45 9.47 -16.39 -1.06
C VAL A 45 10.43 -15.36 -0.46
N ARG A 46 11.69 -15.73 -0.22
CA ARG A 46 12.72 -14.80 0.30
C ARG A 46 12.94 -13.62 -0.64
N GLU A 47 13.07 -13.87 -1.93
CA GLU A 47 13.26 -12.81 -2.93
C GLU A 47 12.05 -11.87 -3.02
N HIS A 48 10.83 -12.38 -2.90
CA HIS A 48 9.62 -11.55 -2.87
C HIS A 48 9.53 -10.73 -1.59
N LEU A 49 9.77 -11.35 -0.42
CA LEU A 49 9.79 -10.66 0.86
C LEU A 49 10.85 -9.56 0.90
N GLN A 50 12.05 -9.81 0.36
CA GLN A 50 13.10 -8.79 0.30
C GLN A 50 12.63 -7.57 -0.48
N ARG A 51 12.05 -7.74 -1.68
CA ARG A 51 11.50 -6.63 -2.48
C ARG A 51 10.38 -5.89 -1.74
N LEU A 52 9.53 -6.61 -1.00
CA LEU A 52 8.46 -6.00 -0.21
C LEU A 52 8.98 -5.23 1.00
N ILE A 53 10.05 -5.70 1.64
CA ILE A 53 10.75 -5.00 2.73
C ILE A 53 11.43 -3.75 2.21
N ASP A 54 12.18 -3.87 1.12
CA ASP A 54 12.86 -2.75 0.46
C ASP A 54 11.88 -1.69 -0.05
N GLY A 55 10.66 -2.10 -0.42
CA GLY A 55 9.57 -1.19 -0.78
C GLY A 55 8.81 -0.58 0.41
N GLY A 56 9.07 -1.07 1.62
CA GLY A 56 8.42 -0.60 2.85
C GLY A 56 7.06 -1.23 3.16
N TYR A 57 6.64 -2.27 2.45
CA TYR A 57 5.32 -2.91 2.55
C TYR A 57 5.26 -4.05 3.56
N VAL A 58 6.41 -4.64 3.89
CA VAL A 58 6.56 -5.72 4.87
C VAL A 58 7.65 -5.34 5.85
N ILE A 59 7.43 -5.67 7.13
CA ILE A 59 8.44 -5.58 8.18
C ILE A 59 8.86 -6.98 8.61
N GLN A 60 10.13 -7.10 9.00
CA GLN A 60 10.66 -8.32 9.60
C GLN A 60 11.01 -8.07 11.07
N ALA A 61 10.72 -9.06 11.91
CA ALA A 61 11.05 -9.03 13.33
C ALA A 61 11.59 -10.40 13.76
N THR A 62 12.52 -10.39 14.71
CA THR A 62 12.94 -11.62 15.39
C THR A 62 11.87 -11.97 16.43
N GLU A 63 11.43 -13.22 16.41
CA GLU A 63 10.47 -13.77 17.36
C GLU A 63 10.95 -13.54 18.80
N ARG A 64 10.13 -12.90 19.62
CA ARG A 64 10.39 -12.75 21.05
C ARG A 64 10.00 -14.06 21.74
N ARG A 65 11.00 -14.84 22.17
CA ARG A 65 10.79 -16.09 22.91
C ARG A 65 11.40 -16.03 24.31
N THR A 66 10.74 -16.70 25.24
CA THR A 66 11.20 -16.93 26.63
C THR A 66 11.74 -18.36 26.83
N THR A 67 11.72 -19.20 25.78
CA THR A 67 12.10 -20.62 25.80
C THR A 67 13.35 -20.91 24.98
N ARG A 68 14.05 -22.01 25.27
CA ARG A 68 15.27 -22.44 24.55
C ARG A 68 14.98 -22.82 23.08
N GLY A 69 15.86 -22.39 22.17
CA GLY A 69 15.80 -22.65 20.72
C GLY A 69 16.18 -21.42 19.89
N ARG A 70 16.54 -21.58 18.61
CA ARG A 70 16.84 -20.43 17.74
C ARG A 70 15.55 -19.64 17.47
N PRO A 71 15.50 -18.33 17.76
CA PRO A 71 14.34 -17.49 17.43
C PRO A 71 14.05 -17.51 15.93
N ARG A 72 12.77 -17.53 15.56
CA ARG A 72 12.35 -17.46 14.16
C ARG A 72 12.35 -16.02 13.67
N THR A 73 12.44 -15.85 12.35
CA THR A 73 12.13 -14.56 11.71
C THR A 73 10.66 -14.54 11.34
N LEU A 74 9.99 -13.47 11.72
CA LEU A 74 8.57 -13.20 11.54
C LEU A 74 8.39 -12.02 10.57
N TYR A 75 7.38 -12.11 9.72
CA TYR A 75 7.05 -11.12 8.71
C TYR A 75 5.61 -10.64 8.90
N SER A 76 5.42 -9.32 8.82
CA SER A 76 4.13 -8.64 9.00
C SER A 76 3.95 -7.58 7.93
N ALA A 77 2.71 -7.27 7.55
CA ALA A 77 2.43 -6.11 6.73
C ALA A 77 2.82 -4.82 7.46
N ALA A 78 3.37 -3.85 6.74
CA ALA A 78 3.58 -2.51 7.26
C ALA A 78 2.26 -1.74 7.17
N THR A 79 1.49 -1.69 8.26
CA THR A 79 0.18 -1.04 8.29
C THR A 79 0.25 0.44 8.66
N GLY A 80 1.44 0.95 8.97
CA GLY A 80 1.61 2.33 9.43
C GLY A 80 1.29 2.55 10.91
N ALA A 81 0.69 1.55 11.58
CA ALA A 81 0.50 1.57 13.03
C ALA A 81 1.87 1.62 13.77
N PRO A 82 1.94 2.14 15.01
CA PRO A 82 3.19 2.35 15.72
C PRO A 82 4.10 1.10 15.80
N GLU A 83 3.51 -0.07 16.04
CA GLU A 83 4.18 -1.37 16.12
C GLU A 83 4.38 -2.07 14.77
N ALA A 84 3.76 -1.55 13.71
CA ALA A 84 3.76 -2.10 12.36
C ALA A 84 4.18 -1.05 11.31
N SER A 85 5.06 -0.12 11.71
CA SER A 85 5.58 0.94 10.85
C SER A 85 6.93 0.53 10.24
N SER A 86 7.06 0.73 8.93
CA SER A 86 8.33 0.55 8.21
C SER A 86 9.10 1.88 8.16
N PRO A 87 10.41 1.90 8.46
CA PRO A 87 11.25 3.09 8.22
C PRO A 87 11.19 3.56 6.76
N VAL A 88 11.21 2.63 5.81
CA VAL A 88 11.11 2.96 4.38
C VAL A 88 9.78 3.63 4.06
N ALA A 89 8.67 3.11 4.59
CA ALA A 89 7.36 3.72 4.38
C ALA A 89 7.27 5.12 5.00
N ARG A 90 7.85 5.32 6.19
CA ARG A 90 7.95 6.65 6.82
C ARG A 90 8.73 7.64 5.98
N ASP A 91 9.87 7.22 5.44
CA ASP A 91 10.71 8.07 4.62
C ASP A 91 10.00 8.46 3.31
N LYS A 92 9.31 7.51 2.67
CA LYS A 92 8.48 7.75 1.48
C LYS A 92 7.38 8.79 1.75
N VAL A 93 6.61 8.59 2.80
CA VAL A 93 5.55 9.51 3.23
C VAL A 93 6.11 10.92 3.49
N THR A 94 7.24 11.00 4.19
CA THR A 94 7.89 12.28 4.50
C THR A 94 8.37 12.99 3.23
N ALA A 95 8.94 12.23 2.29
CA ALA A 95 9.39 12.75 1.00
C ALA A 95 8.21 13.24 0.15
N ALA A 96 7.09 12.51 0.15
CA ALA A 96 5.85 12.88 -0.55
C ALA A 96 5.28 14.20 -0.02
N ALA A 97 5.12 14.32 1.29
CA ALA A 97 4.64 15.56 1.92
C ALA A 97 5.54 16.76 1.58
N ARG A 98 6.86 16.57 1.59
CA ARG A 98 7.84 17.62 1.21
C ARG A 98 7.70 18.03 -0.25
N ARG A 99 7.49 17.07 -1.16
CA ARG A 99 7.28 17.36 -2.60
C ARG A 99 5.96 18.09 -2.83
N GLY A 100 4.86 17.63 -2.20
CA GLY A 100 3.56 18.29 -2.27
C GLY A 100 3.62 19.73 -1.79
N ASP A 101 4.31 19.98 -0.68
CA ASP A 101 4.56 21.34 -0.16
C ASP A 101 5.32 22.23 -1.15
N LEU A 102 6.35 21.70 -1.80
CA LEU A 102 7.11 22.43 -2.80
C LEU A 102 6.24 22.76 -4.02
N MET A 103 5.44 21.79 -4.48
CA MET A 103 4.55 21.94 -5.63
C MET A 103 3.51 23.03 -5.39
N ARG A 104 2.82 23.00 -4.23
CA ARG A 104 1.83 24.03 -3.86
C ARG A 104 2.42 25.44 -3.77
N ARG A 105 3.69 25.58 -3.37
CA ARG A 105 4.37 26.89 -3.35
C ARG A 105 4.73 27.38 -4.75
N ALA A 106 5.10 26.48 -5.65
CA ALA A 106 5.51 26.82 -7.00
C ALA A 106 4.31 27.08 -7.94
N LEU A 107 3.22 26.35 -7.74
CA LEU A 107 1.98 26.45 -8.50
C LEU A 107 0.82 26.57 -7.49
N PRO A 108 0.29 27.78 -7.25
CA PRO A 108 -0.90 27.96 -6.45
C PRO A 108 -2.11 27.46 -7.26
N VAL A 109 -2.28 26.14 -7.29
CA VAL A 109 -3.52 25.48 -7.70
C VAL A 109 -4.59 25.77 -6.63
N THR A 110 -5.86 25.67 -7.01
CA THR A 110 -7.02 25.79 -6.10
C THR A 110 -6.71 25.15 -4.75
N GLU A 111 -6.85 25.93 -3.67
CA GLU A 111 -6.64 25.42 -2.32
C GLU A 111 -7.60 24.24 -2.09
N SER A 112 -7.06 23.12 -1.63
CA SER A 112 -7.86 21.99 -1.17
C SER A 112 -8.70 22.47 0.01
N ASP A 113 -9.98 22.14 0.01
CA ASP A 113 -10.87 22.39 1.16
C ASP A 113 -10.47 21.53 2.38
N LEU A 114 -9.55 20.57 2.19
CA LEU A 114 -9.03 19.71 3.23
C LEU A 114 -7.99 20.44 4.10
N GLY A 115 -8.05 20.16 5.40
CA GLY A 115 -7.01 20.60 6.32
C GLY A 115 -5.64 20.03 5.96
N ARG A 116 -4.57 20.76 6.28
CA ARG A 116 -3.17 20.40 5.97
C ARG A 116 -2.80 18.94 6.27
N PRO A 117 -3.20 18.32 7.40
CA PRO A 117 -2.91 16.90 7.65
C PRO A 117 -3.54 15.94 6.63
N ALA A 118 -4.77 16.21 6.19
CA ALA A 118 -5.47 15.41 5.19
C ALA A 118 -4.82 15.60 3.80
N THR A 119 -4.44 16.83 3.45
CA THR A 119 -3.69 17.09 2.21
C THR A 119 -2.38 16.30 2.16
N TYR A 120 -1.64 16.20 3.28
CA TYR A 120 -0.39 15.46 3.34
C TYR A 120 -0.58 13.94 3.18
N GLN A 121 -1.67 13.42 3.74
CA GLN A 121 -2.05 12.04 3.50
C GLN A 121 -2.37 11.77 2.04
N LEU A 122 -3.10 12.66 1.38
CA LEU A 122 -3.40 12.54 -0.05
C LEU A 122 -2.13 12.64 -0.90
N ASP A 123 -1.22 13.56 -0.61
CA ASP A 123 0.07 13.66 -1.32
C ASP A 123 0.82 12.32 -1.27
N ALA A 124 0.88 11.69 -0.08
CA ALA A 124 1.52 10.39 0.10
C ALA A 124 0.78 9.25 -0.62
N LEU A 125 -0.55 9.26 -0.60
CA LEU A 125 -1.38 8.27 -1.28
C LEU A 125 -1.25 8.36 -2.80
N ILE A 126 -1.34 9.56 -3.37
CA ILE A 126 -1.19 9.83 -4.80
C ILE A 126 0.17 9.32 -5.27
N GLU A 127 1.25 9.70 -4.59
CA GLU A 127 2.57 9.27 -4.99
C GLU A 127 2.72 7.73 -4.91
N HIS A 128 2.18 7.09 -3.89
CA HIS A 128 2.17 5.63 -3.80
C HIS A 128 1.42 4.96 -4.97
N LEU A 129 0.29 5.53 -5.39
CA LEU A 129 -0.52 5.04 -6.50
C LEU A 129 0.21 5.21 -7.84
N GLU A 130 0.84 6.37 -8.05
CA GLU A 130 1.68 6.64 -9.22
C GLU A 130 2.88 5.69 -9.29
N GLU A 131 3.57 5.45 -8.17
CA GLU A 131 4.63 4.43 -8.05
C GLU A 131 4.12 3.00 -8.34
N SER A 132 2.82 2.76 -8.16
CA SER A 132 2.19 1.47 -8.45
C SER A 132 1.67 1.38 -9.89
N GLY A 133 1.81 2.45 -10.68
CA GLY A 133 1.41 2.53 -12.09
C GLY A 133 -0.02 2.99 -12.32
N PHE A 134 -0.66 3.62 -11.33
CA PHE A 134 -1.97 4.25 -11.48
C PHE A 134 -1.82 5.73 -11.85
N GLU A 135 -2.87 6.28 -12.46
CA GLU A 135 -3.04 7.73 -12.68
C GLU A 135 -4.24 8.19 -11.85
N PRO A 136 -4.06 8.45 -10.53
CA PRO A 136 -5.19 8.71 -9.65
C PRO A 136 -5.83 10.08 -9.92
N VAL A 137 -7.16 10.10 -9.99
CA VAL A 137 -7.94 11.34 -10.03
C VAL A 137 -8.64 11.49 -8.68
N VAL A 138 -8.34 12.58 -7.96
CA VAL A 138 -8.86 12.83 -6.61
C VAL A 138 -9.96 13.89 -6.65
N ASP A 139 -11.06 13.59 -5.97
CA ASP A 139 -12.11 14.56 -5.63
C ASP A 139 -12.11 14.75 -4.11
N ASP A 140 -11.54 15.87 -3.66
CA ASP A 140 -11.42 16.25 -2.26
C ASP A 140 -12.79 16.48 -1.58
N ARG A 141 -13.82 16.84 -2.36
CA ARG A 141 -15.16 17.15 -1.82
C ARG A 141 -15.98 15.89 -1.60
N GLN A 142 -15.88 14.94 -2.53
CA GLN A 142 -16.54 13.64 -2.40
C GLN A 142 -15.67 12.62 -1.64
N LEU A 143 -14.42 12.97 -1.36
CA LEU A 143 -13.41 12.10 -0.76
C LEU A 143 -13.26 10.80 -1.56
N THR A 144 -13.14 10.90 -2.89
CA THR A 144 -13.00 9.76 -3.78
C THR A 144 -11.69 9.79 -4.55
N VAL A 145 -11.13 8.61 -4.79
CA VAL A 145 -9.97 8.42 -5.67
C VAL A 145 -10.38 7.47 -6.79
N ASP A 146 -10.44 7.99 -8.01
CA ASP A 146 -10.68 7.20 -9.22
C ASP A 146 -9.35 6.65 -9.74
N LEU A 147 -9.31 5.34 -9.96
CA LEU A 147 -8.15 4.56 -10.41
C LEU A 147 -8.41 3.90 -11.77
N THR A 148 -9.38 4.41 -12.52
CA THR A 148 -9.82 3.86 -13.80
C THR A 148 -8.96 4.39 -14.96
N PRO A 149 -8.50 3.52 -15.89
CA PRO A 149 -8.64 2.07 -15.88
C PRO A 149 -7.63 1.41 -14.92
N CYS A 150 -8.05 0.34 -14.24
CA CYS A 150 -7.14 -0.40 -13.37
C CYS A 150 -6.01 -1.04 -14.22
N PRO A 151 -4.71 -0.77 -13.94
CA PRO A 151 -3.58 -1.38 -14.66
C PRO A 151 -3.53 -2.91 -14.48
N HIS A 152 -4.25 -3.43 -13.47
CA HIS A 152 -4.41 -4.85 -13.21
C HIS A 152 -5.74 -5.44 -13.72
N ALA A 153 -6.51 -4.70 -14.54
CA ALA A 153 -7.79 -5.17 -15.08
C ALA A 153 -7.67 -6.51 -15.82
N ALA A 154 -6.55 -6.72 -16.53
CA ALA A 154 -6.22 -7.94 -17.27
C ALA A 154 -5.87 -9.14 -16.38
N ALA A 155 -5.78 -8.97 -15.05
CA ALA A 155 -5.63 -10.09 -14.13
C ALA A 155 -6.83 -11.04 -14.24
N ARG A 156 -6.60 -12.33 -13.92
CA ARG A 156 -7.66 -13.35 -13.97
C ARG A 156 -8.80 -12.95 -13.04
N SER A 157 -10.04 -13.13 -13.47
CA SER A 157 -11.24 -12.77 -12.70
C SER A 157 -11.24 -13.33 -11.27
N LYS A 158 -10.77 -14.57 -11.09
CA LYS A 158 -10.67 -15.23 -9.78
C LYS A 158 -9.64 -14.60 -8.82
N ASP A 159 -8.63 -13.93 -9.35
CA ASP A 159 -7.50 -13.36 -8.60
C ASP A 159 -7.78 -11.91 -8.20
N ARG A 160 -8.74 -11.25 -8.88
CA ARG A 160 -9.08 -9.84 -8.72
C ARG A 160 -9.57 -9.45 -7.33
N PRO A 161 -10.47 -10.19 -6.66
CA PRO A 161 -10.92 -9.81 -5.31
C PRO A 161 -9.75 -9.71 -4.31
N VAL A 162 -8.79 -10.64 -4.40
CA VAL A 162 -7.59 -10.65 -3.55
C VAL A 162 -6.68 -9.46 -3.88
N LEU A 163 -6.48 -9.17 -5.17
CA LEU A 163 -5.71 -7.99 -5.63
C LEU A 163 -6.31 -6.68 -5.08
N CYS A 164 -7.61 -6.48 -5.23
CA CYS A 164 -8.30 -5.27 -4.75
C CYS A 164 -8.20 -5.14 -3.23
N GLN A 165 -8.39 -6.24 -2.49
CA GLN A 165 -8.27 -6.24 -1.04
C GLN A 165 -6.85 -5.90 -0.57
N VAL A 166 -5.84 -6.48 -1.19
CA VAL A 166 -4.44 -6.18 -0.89
C VAL A 166 -4.13 -4.71 -1.16
N HIS A 167 -4.59 -4.18 -2.29
CA HIS A 167 -4.34 -2.80 -2.67
C HIS A 167 -5.01 -1.82 -1.70
N LEU A 168 -6.26 -2.05 -1.32
CA LEU A 168 -6.95 -1.25 -0.30
C LEU A 168 -6.18 -1.26 1.03
N GLY A 169 -5.65 -2.41 1.45
CA GLY A 169 -4.81 -2.52 2.64
C GLY A 169 -3.50 -1.72 2.54
N LEU A 170 -2.88 -1.65 1.36
CA LEU A 170 -1.68 -0.83 1.12
C LEU A 170 -2.02 0.67 1.18
N MET A 171 -3.11 1.09 0.54
CA MET A 171 -3.61 2.47 0.58
C MET A 171 -3.88 2.90 2.03
N GLN A 172 -4.58 2.08 2.80
CA GLN A 172 -4.83 2.32 4.22
C GLN A 172 -3.51 2.42 5.01
N GLY A 173 -2.53 1.56 4.71
CA GLY A 173 -1.22 1.59 5.35
C GLY A 173 -0.47 2.91 5.10
N VAL A 174 -0.51 3.43 3.88
CA VAL A 174 0.09 4.73 3.52
C VAL A 174 -0.60 5.88 4.25
N LEU A 175 -1.94 5.92 4.22
CA LEU A 175 -2.73 6.94 4.92
C LEU A 175 -2.45 6.93 6.43
N THR A 176 -2.44 5.75 7.04
CA THR A 176 -2.12 5.57 8.46
C THR A 176 -0.71 6.04 8.77
N GLN A 177 0.26 5.69 7.91
CA GLN A 177 1.66 6.06 8.08
C GLN A 177 1.89 7.58 8.00
N ALA A 178 1.08 8.28 7.20
CA ALA A 178 1.07 9.74 7.06
C ALA A 178 0.42 10.50 8.23
N GLY A 179 -0.40 9.82 9.05
CA GLY A 179 -0.83 10.34 10.35
C GLY A 179 -1.83 11.51 10.31
N GLY A 180 -2.71 11.55 9.31
CA GLY A 180 -3.85 12.48 9.24
C GLY A 180 -5.21 11.78 9.43
N PRO A 181 -6.34 12.47 9.16
CA PRO A 181 -7.66 11.98 9.53
C PRO A 181 -8.35 11.09 8.47
N LEU A 182 -7.78 10.99 7.26
CA LEU A 182 -8.32 10.20 6.16
C LEU A 182 -8.04 8.71 6.35
N ALA A 183 -9.03 7.89 5.97
CA ALA A 183 -8.93 6.44 5.88
C ALA A 183 -9.55 5.94 4.56
N ALA A 184 -9.04 4.84 4.02
CA ALA A 184 -9.59 4.18 2.84
C ALA A 184 -10.67 3.17 3.26
N ALA A 185 -11.92 3.44 2.89
CA ALA A 185 -13.06 2.68 3.40
C ALA A 185 -13.40 1.45 2.54
N PHE A 186 -13.66 1.65 1.24
CA PHE A 186 -14.02 0.56 0.32
C PHE A 186 -13.89 0.97 -1.16
N VAL A 187 -13.97 -0.02 -2.05
CA VAL A 187 -14.07 0.15 -3.51
C VAL A 187 -15.55 0.04 -3.90
N ARG A 188 -16.10 1.03 -4.62
CA ARG A 188 -17.55 1.10 -4.94
C ARG A 188 -18.03 -0.06 -5.81
N ASP A 189 -17.25 -0.49 -6.80
CA ASP A 189 -17.50 -1.74 -7.54
C ASP A 189 -16.18 -2.45 -7.92
N PRO A 190 -15.72 -3.43 -7.12
CA PRO A 190 -14.49 -4.17 -7.42
C PRO A 190 -14.65 -5.19 -8.57
N ALA A 191 -15.89 -5.47 -8.99
CA ALA A 191 -16.16 -6.44 -10.06
C ALA A 191 -16.03 -5.81 -11.44
N LEU A 192 -16.29 -4.50 -11.56
CA LEU A 192 -16.14 -3.71 -12.78
C LEU A 192 -14.78 -2.99 -12.81
N PRO A 193 -13.78 -3.49 -13.56
CA PRO A 193 -12.45 -2.87 -13.62
C PRO A 193 -12.44 -1.47 -14.25
N GLU A 194 -13.53 -1.11 -14.95
CA GLU A 194 -13.79 0.20 -15.54
C GLU A 194 -14.39 1.20 -14.51
N GLU A 195 -14.63 0.78 -13.26
CA GLU A 195 -15.24 1.60 -12.20
C GLU A 195 -14.47 1.45 -10.87
N CYS A 196 -13.13 1.55 -10.94
CA CYS A 196 -12.27 1.36 -9.77
C CYS A 196 -12.19 2.64 -8.91
N ILE A 197 -13.30 2.97 -8.24
CA ILE A 197 -13.40 4.15 -7.39
C ILE A 197 -13.26 3.76 -5.92
N VAL A 198 -12.25 4.31 -5.25
CA VAL A 198 -12.01 4.15 -3.81
C VAL A 198 -12.67 5.29 -3.06
N GLN A 199 -13.50 4.95 -2.08
CA GLN A 199 -14.06 5.90 -1.14
C GLN A 199 -13.09 6.09 0.04
N LEU A 200 -12.74 7.35 0.30
CA LEU A 200 -12.09 7.78 1.53
C LEU A 200 -13.14 8.27 2.53
N THR A 201 -12.81 8.18 3.80
CA THR A 201 -13.58 8.75 4.91
C THR A 201 -12.68 9.68 5.69
N ASP A 202 -13.24 10.78 6.17
CA ASP A 202 -12.57 11.70 7.09
C ASP A 202 -13.10 11.46 8.50
N SER A 203 -12.20 11.10 9.43
CA SER A 203 -12.54 10.92 10.84
C SER A 203 -12.60 12.22 11.64
N ALA A 204 -12.19 13.34 11.04
CA ALA A 204 -12.29 14.69 11.62
C ALA A 204 -13.57 15.43 11.21
N ALA A 205 -14.36 14.87 10.28
CA ALA A 205 -15.64 15.39 9.80
C ALA A 205 -16.82 14.80 10.59
#